data_AF-A0AAP5WBX7-F1
#
_entry.id   AF-A0AAP5WBX7-F1
#
_cell.length_a   1.000
_cell.length_b   1.000
_cell.length_c   1.000
_cell.angle_alpha   90.00
_cell.angle_beta   90.00
_cell.angle_gamma   90.00
#
_symmetry.space_group_name_H-M   'P 1'
#
loop_
_entity.id
_entity.type
_entity.pdbx_description
1 polymer ?
#
loop_
_entity_poly.entity_id
_entity_poly.type
_entity_poly.pdbx_seq_one_letter_code
_entity_poly.pdbx_strand_id
1 'polypeptide(L)'
;MMKRLTPCIVSGCHLLIGNRMVGGYLKALTNFKNYISLYVRSFSLFWKSSRGSSSVLLFLVPIQALAPAVLIKIAQLMLDELLHGGVSGSLVIWWGIIFFISSAAIPINTSLQGILTDKLIAFVNMQLMQKSKSINGLNLFENADFYDNLQLVSSEASWRPVNLIVFGISMLRELITVISMMALLARYNFWIAIILLLAIIPQSLVIYHIQQDSFETMVTRSPDARKIQYYSEALLTNKDAKEVRLFGMFDFFINAYKSVYKGMHAKMKKVRMKQMWISLAFLAISVILSIASLIWMVTVIRRGQVSAGGFLIFVSTLTATSSSVYAFIENSSLLYDTLLYMQKYFDFMHVKEASDYSGKLPFPDEVQTITYEGVSFRYPGQRIDALKDVSFNVHGGERIAIVGENGSGKSTLVKLLMRFYDPQQGKITLNNMVITKLNISAYRKKLVQFFKTIQNFIYQLVSLLG
;
A
#
# COMPACT_ATOMS: atom_id res chain seq x y z
N MET A 1 -8.93 -36.00 -59.00
CA MET A 1 -9.31 -34.68 -59.55
C MET A 1 -9.42 -33.72 -58.37
N MET A 2 -8.37 -33.05 -57.89
CA MET A 2 -7.56 -31.98 -58.50
C MET A 2 -8.33 -30.67 -58.80
N LYS A 3 -7.85 -29.58 -58.15
CA LYS A 3 -7.98 -28.13 -58.43
C LYS A 3 -9.19 -27.41 -57.80
N ARG A 4 -9.10 -26.20 -57.22
CA ARG A 4 -8.04 -25.18 -56.91
C ARG A 4 -8.72 -24.15 -55.97
N LEU A 5 -8.14 -23.78 -54.81
CA LEU A 5 -7.32 -22.57 -54.54
C LEU A 5 -8.01 -21.18 -54.75
N THR A 6 -8.20 -20.49 -53.62
CA THR A 6 -8.26 -19.04 -53.22
C THR A 6 -7.82 -17.94 -54.22
N PRO A 7 -8.00 -16.60 -53.99
CA PRO A 7 -8.24 -15.88 -52.71
C PRO A 7 -9.21 -14.66 -52.73
N CYS A 8 -9.60 -14.17 -51.55
CA CYS A 8 -9.88 -12.74 -51.32
C CYS A 8 -9.31 -12.33 -49.94
N ILE A 9 -8.26 -11.52 -49.98
CA ILE A 9 -7.64 -10.82 -48.86
C ILE A 9 -8.03 -9.33 -48.99
N VAL A 10 -7.98 -8.64 -47.86
CA VAL A 10 -7.89 -7.18 -47.66
C VAL A 10 -9.23 -6.54 -47.30
N SER A 11 -9.46 -6.37 -45.99
CA SER A 11 -9.85 -5.10 -45.33
C SER A 11 -10.49 -5.40 -43.97
N GLY A 12 -9.71 -5.37 -42.88
CA GLY A 12 -10.32 -5.57 -41.55
C GLY A 12 -9.37 -5.76 -40.36
N CYS A 13 -8.08 -5.46 -40.48
CA CYS A 13 -7.11 -5.70 -39.40
C CYS A 13 -6.26 -4.47 -39.01
N HIS A 14 -6.73 -3.25 -39.28
CA HIS A 14 -5.96 -2.02 -38.96
C HIS A 14 -6.63 -1.04 -37.98
N LEU A 15 -7.82 -1.32 -37.44
CA LEU A 15 -8.55 -0.37 -36.59
C LEU A 15 -8.71 -0.75 -35.10
N LEU A 16 -8.14 -1.88 -34.65
CA LEU A 16 -8.28 -2.34 -33.26
C LEU A 16 -7.05 -2.09 -32.36
N ILE A 17 -5.98 -1.48 -32.88
CA ILE A 17 -4.77 -1.18 -32.08
C ILE A 17 -4.76 0.30 -31.60
N GLY A 18 -5.46 1.21 -32.29
CA GLY A 18 -5.51 2.64 -31.92
C GLY A 18 -6.40 2.95 -30.72
N ASN A 19 -7.53 2.26 -30.55
CA ASN A 19 -8.55 2.64 -29.55
C ASN A 19 -8.26 2.14 -28.12
N ARG A 20 -7.36 1.16 -27.95
CA ARG A 20 -6.87 0.74 -26.61
C ARG A 20 -5.84 1.68 -26.01
N MET A 21 -5.07 2.40 -26.83
CA MET A 21 -4.10 3.37 -26.32
C MET A 21 -4.79 4.63 -25.80
N VAL A 22 -5.74 5.23 -26.54
CA VAL A 22 -6.43 6.47 -26.11
C VAL A 22 -7.30 6.24 -24.87
N GLY A 23 -8.02 5.11 -24.79
CA GLY A 23 -8.75 4.71 -23.58
C GLY A 23 -7.84 4.36 -22.40
N GLY A 24 -6.64 3.84 -22.67
CA GLY A 24 -5.60 3.60 -21.66
C GLY A 24 -5.00 4.89 -21.11
N TYR A 25 -4.79 5.92 -21.94
CA TYR A 25 -4.27 7.23 -21.54
C TYR A 25 -5.26 8.00 -20.66
N LEU A 26 -6.55 8.02 -20.99
CA LEU A 26 -7.59 8.63 -20.14
C LEU A 26 -7.70 7.92 -18.78
N LYS A 27 -7.63 6.57 -18.76
CA LYS A 27 -7.59 5.78 -17.52
C LYS A 27 -6.31 6.03 -16.71
N ALA A 28 -5.17 6.15 -17.38
CA ALA A 28 -3.88 6.47 -16.77
C ALA A 28 -3.88 7.87 -16.16
N LEU A 29 -4.49 8.87 -16.83
CA LEU A 29 -4.64 10.24 -16.31
C LEU A 29 -5.57 10.30 -15.10
N THR A 30 -6.70 9.58 -15.10
CA THR A 30 -7.56 9.46 -13.91
C THR A 30 -6.87 8.72 -12.76
N ASN A 31 -6.12 7.66 -13.07
CA ASN A 31 -5.34 6.93 -12.07
C ASN A 31 -4.22 7.79 -11.50
N PHE A 32 -3.57 8.63 -12.30
CA PHE A 32 -2.53 9.56 -11.88
C PHE A 32 -3.09 10.68 -10.99
N LYS A 33 -4.25 11.25 -11.32
CA LYS A 33 -4.92 12.23 -10.47
C LYS A 33 -5.30 11.62 -9.11
N ASN A 34 -5.83 10.39 -9.12
CA ASN A 34 -6.14 9.66 -7.89
C ASN A 34 -4.87 9.35 -7.09
N TYR A 35 -3.78 8.97 -7.75
CA TYR A 35 -2.48 8.72 -7.15
C TYR A 35 -1.94 9.96 -6.42
N ILE A 36 -1.91 11.12 -7.08
CA ILE A 36 -1.48 12.38 -6.47
C ILE A 36 -2.41 12.76 -5.32
N SER A 37 -3.73 12.65 -5.51
CA SER A 37 -4.71 12.94 -4.45
C SER A 37 -4.48 12.07 -3.21
N LEU A 38 -4.22 10.77 -3.41
CA LEU A 38 -3.95 9.83 -2.33
C LEU A 38 -2.62 10.14 -1.64
N TYR A 39 -1.58 10.49 -2.41
CA TYR A 39 -0.29 10.93 -1.88
C TYR A 39 -0.43 12.18 -1.02
N VAL A 40 -1.10 13.23 -1.51
CA VAL A 40 -1.34 14.48 -0.77
C VAL A 40 -2.16 14.23 0.50
N ARG A 41 -3.21 13.41 0.41
CA ARG A 41 -4.01 13.04 1.57
C ARG A 41 -3.18 12.28 2.59
N SER A 42 -2.33 11.35 2.14
CA SER A 42 -1.41 10.63 3.00
C SER A 42 -0.40 11.59 3.63
N PHE A 43 0.16 12.53 2.87
CA PHE A 43 1.10 13.56 3.34
C PHE A 43 0.54 14.34 4.55
N SER A 44 -0.78 14.58 4.56
CA SER A 44 -1.45 15.25 5.69
C SER A 44 -1.35 14.50 7.03
N LEU A 45 -1.23 13.17 7.03
CA LEU A 45 -1.06 12.37 8.25
C LEU A 45 0.31 12.63 8.89
N PHE A 46 1.35 12.80 8.08
CA PHE A 46 2.70 13.09 8.56
C PHE A 46 2.79 14.49 9.13
N TRP A 47 2.20 15.46 8.43
CA TRP A 47 2.10 16.83 8.92
C TRP A 47 1.34 16.93 10.25
N LYS A 48 0.31 16.10 10.44
CA LYS A 48 -0.41 15.98 11.71
C LYS A 48 0.41 15.28 12.80
N SER A 49 1.28 14.34 12.43
CA SER A 49 2.15 13.59 13.36
C SER A 49 3.31 14.43 13.91
N SER A 50 4.07 15.12 13.06
CA SER A 50 5.21 15.95 13.49
C SER A 50 5.52 17.09 12.52
N ARG A 51 4.92 18.26 12.75
CA ARG A 51 5.11 19.46 11.90
C ARG A 51 6.58 19.88 11.77
N GLY A 52 7.34 19.84 12.87
CA GLY A 52 8.75 20.24 12.89
C GLY A 52 9.61 19.35 11.99
N SER A 53 9.58 18.04 12.22
CA SER A 53 10.38 17.07 11.44
C SER A 53 10.00 17.09 9.96
N SER A 54 8.70 17.14 9.63
CA SER A 54 8.23 17.21 8.24
C SER A 54 8.68 18.49 7.53
N SER A 55 8.68 19.63 8.22
CA SER A 55 9.11 20.90 7.63
C SER A 55 10.60 20.92 7.32
N VAL A 56 11.44 20.43 8.25
CA VAL A 56 12.89 20.36 8.04
C VAL A 56 13.23 19.40 6.89
N LEU A 57 12.56 18.25 6.82
CA LEU A 57 12.74 17.30 5.72
C LEU A 57 12.42 17.92 4.35
N LEU A 58 11.30 18.63 4.22
CA LEU A 58 10.96 19.35 2.98
C LEU A 58 11.99 20.44 2.63
N PHE A 59 12.53 21.14 3.63
CA PHE A 59 13.55 22.16 3.42
C PHE A 59 14.89 21.58 2.94
N LEU A 60 15.23 20.34 3.33
CA LEU A 60 16.45 19.67 2.88
C LEU A 60 16.36 19.18 1.42
N VAL A 61 15.16 19.00 0.87
CA VAL A 61 14.97 18.46 -0.49
C VAL A 61 15.66 19.30 -1.57
N PRO A 62 15.43 20.63 -1.68
CA PRO A 62 16.10 21.45 -2.68
C PRO A 62 17.63 21.45 -2.52
N ILE A 63 18.12 21.48 -1.27
CA ILE A 63 19.56 21.49 -0.96
C ILE A 63 20.22 20.22 -1.49
N GLN A 64 19.64 19.05 -1.18
CA GLN A 64 20.16 17.77 -1.66
C GLN A 64 20.00 17.59 -3.17
N ALA A 65 18.89 18.07 -3.75
CA ALA A 65 18.62 17.91 -5.17
C ALA A 65 19.52 18.77 -6.07
N LEU A 66 19.85 19.99 -5.63
CA LEU A 66 20.66 20.93 -6.40
C LEU A 66 22.16 20.78 -6.14
N ALA A 67 22.56 20.24 -4.98
CA ALA A 67 23.98 20.11 -4.62
C ALA A 67 24.83 19.41 -5.70
N PRO A 68 24.42 18.28 -6.30
CA PRO A 68 25.22 17.63 -7.34
C PRO A 68 25.44 18.54 -8.56
N ALA A 69 24.44 19.30 -9.00
CA ALA A 69 24.55 20.21 -10.13
C ALA A 69 25.52 21.37 -9.84
N VAL A 70 25.45 21.92 -8.62
CA VAL A 70 26.36 23.00 -8.19
C VAL A 70 27.79 22.48 -8.03
N LEU A 71 27.99 21.31 -7.42
CA LEU A 71 29.31 20.69 -7.25
C LEU A 71 29.97 20.39 -8.59
N ILE A 72 29.24 19.85 -9.56
CA ILE A 72 29.73 19.62 -10.93
C ILE A 72 30.12 20.95 -11.59
N LYS A 73 29.32 22.01 -11.41
CA LYS A 73 29.61 23.32 -11.99
C LYS A 73 30.86 23.97 -11.39
N ILE A 74 31.05 23.88 -10.07
CA ILE A 74 32.27 24.38 -9.42
C ILE A 74 33.49 23.56 -9.85
N ALA A 75 33.36 22.23 -9.93
CA ALA A 75 34.42 21.36 -10.43
C ALA A 75 34.82 21.70 -11.88
N GLN A 76 33.87 22.09 -12.72
CA GLN A 76 34.16 22.61 -14.06
C GLN A 76 35.04 23.86 -14.01
N LEU A 77 34.64 24.86 -13.22
CA LEU A 77 35.36 26.13 -13.10
C LEU A 77 36.78 25.90 -12.57
N MET A 78 36.93 25.04 -11.57
CA MET A 78 38.24 24.64 -11.05
C MET A 78 39.10 23.97 -12.11
N LEU A 79 38.54 23.07 -12.92
CA LEU A 79 39.27 22.41 -14.00
C LEU A 79 39.67 23.40 -15.11
N ASP A 80 38.77 24.32 -15.46
CA ASP A 80 39.06 25.36 -16.44
C ASP A 80 40.18 26.30 -15.94
N GLU A 81 40.16 26.75 -14.68
CA GLU A 81 41.25 27.55 -14.09
C GLU A 81 42.58 26.78 -14.02
N LEU A 82 42.55 25.51 -13.59
CA LEU A 82 43.75 24.68 -13.46
C LEU A 82 44.52 24.58 -14.78
N LEU A 83 43.79 24.48 -15.89
CA LEU A 83 44.38 24.45 -17.24
C LEU A 83 45.01 25.78 -17.67
N HIS A 84 44.65 26.90 -17.03
CA HIS A 84 45.26 28.21 -17.23
C HIS A 84 46.39 28.52 -16.21
N GLY A 85 46.80 27.54 -15.40
CA GLY A 85 48.00 27.62 -14.57
C GLY A 85 47.79 28.00 -13.10
N GLY A 86 46.55 28.02 -12.60
CA GLY A 86 46.26 28.24 -11.18
C GLY A 86 44.84 27.83 -10.79
N VAL A 87 44.54 27.69 -9.51
CA VAL A 87 43.17 27.45 -9.02
C VAL A 87 42.89 28.44 -7.90
N SER A 88 41.78 29.16 -8.02
CA SER A 88 41.31 30.05 -6.97
C SER A 88 40.95 29.25 -5.72
N GLY A 89 41.64 29.55 -4.60
CA GLY A 89 41.35 28.93 -3.31
C GLY A 89 39.90 29.12 -2.87
N SER A 90 39.22 30.18 -3.31
CA SER A 90 37.80 30.41 -2.99
C SER A 90 36.87 29.37 -3.63
N LEU A 91 37.17 28.88 -4.83
CA LEU A 91 36.37 27.82 -5.48
C LEU A 91 36.47 26.50 -4.72
N VAL A 92 37.67 26.16 -4.23
CA VAL A 92 37.90 24.97 -3.40
C VAL A 92 37.11 25.07 -2.09
N ILE A 93 37.12 26.24 -1.45
CA ILE A 93 36.38 26.50 -0.22
C ILE A 93 34.87 26.35 -0.45
N TRP A 94 34.32 26.97 -1.49
CA TRP A 94 32.90 26.87 -1.82
C TRP A 94 32.49 25.43 -2.16
N TRP A 95 33.31 24.72 -2.92
CA TRP A 95 33.10 23.30 -3.21
C TRP A 95 33.05 22.49 -1.91
N GLY A 96 34.02 22.70 -1.01
CA GLY A 96 34.09 22.03 0.29
C GLY A 96 32.89 22.33 1.18
N ILE A 97 32.42 23.58 1.21
CA ILE A 97 31.22 23.99 1.97
C ILE A 97 29.97 23.28 1.44
N ILE A 98 29.73 23.30 0.13
CA ILE A 98 28.56 22.66 -0.48
C ILE A 98 28.63 21.14 -0.31
N PHE A 99 29.82 20.56 -0.49
CA PHE A 99 30.05 19.14 -0.27
C PHE A 99 29.73 18.77 1.18
N PHE A 100 30.22 19.53 2.15
CA PHE A 100 29.94 19.33 3.57
C PHE A 100 28.44 19.45 3.87
N ILE A 101 27.76 20.50 3.41
CA ILE A 101 26.32 20.69 3.61
C ILE A 101 25.53 19.51 3.02
N SER A 102 25.85 19.10 1.79
CA SER A 102 25.18 17.97 1.13
C SER A 102 25.42 16.65 1.84
N SER A 103 26.64 16.41 2.33
CA SER A 103 27.02 15.20 3.07
C SER A 103 26.40 15.17 4.46
N ALA A 104 26.38 16.30 5.18
CA ALA A 104 25.75 16.45 6.49
C ALA A 104 24.22 16.31 6.41
N ALA A 105 23.60 16.66 5.28
CA ALA A 105 22.17 16.48 5.08
C ALA A 105 21.75 14.99 5.08
N ILE A 106 22.65 14.05 4.76
CA ILE A 106 22.35 12.61 4.74
C ILE A 106 21.99 12.09 6.15
N PRO A 107 22.87 12.16 7.17
CA PRO A 107 22.53 11.69 8.51
C PRO A 107 21.38 12.48 9.13
N ILE A 108 21.28 13.79 8.89
CA ILE A 108 20.14 14.61 9.35
C ILE A 108 18.83 14.06 8.78
N ASN A 109 18.78 13.79 7.47
CA ASN A 109 17.61 13.21 6.81
C ASN A 109 17.27 11.84 7.39
N THR A 110 18.25 10.95 7.57
CA THR A 110 18.03 9.62 8.16
C THR A 110 17.49 9.70 9.58
N SER A 111 18.06 10.56 10.43
CA SER A 111 17.58 10.75 11.81
C SER A 111 16.18 11.36 11.87
N LEU A 112 15.89 12.36 11.05
CA LEU A 112 14.56 12.97 10.99
C LEU A 112 13.51 12.00 10.44
N GLN A 113 13.86 11.19 9.45
CA GLN A 113 13.02 10.10 8.96
C GLN A 113 12.74 9.07 10.05
N GLY A 114 13.73 8.69 10.85
CA GLY A 114 13.55 7.79 12.01
C GLY A 114 12.60 8.36 13.07
N ILE A 115 12.81 9.61 13.50
CA ILE A 115 11.92 10.27 14.49
C ILE A 115 10.49 10.37 13.96
N LEU A 116 10.33 10.74 12.68
CA LEU A 116 9.02 10.85 12.05
C LEU A 116 8.35 9.47 11.92
N THR A 117 9.14 8.43 11.65
CA THR A 117 8.72 7.03 11.60
C THR A 117 8.10 6.60 12.92
N ASP A 118 8.82 6.76 14.03
CA ASP A 118 8.34 6.32 15.35
C ASP A 118 7.01 6.99 15.73
N LYS A 119 6.94 8.32 15.54
CA LYS A 119 5.71 9.09 15.83
C LYS A 119 4.56 8.68 14.93
N LEU A 120 4.82 8.44 13.66
CA LEU A 120 3.80 8.06 12.69
C LEU A 120 3.25 6.67 12.95
N ILE A 121 4.11 5.68 13.25
CA ILE A 121 3.68 4.32 13.61
C ILE A 121 2.71 4.39 14.79
N ALA A 122 3.10 5.13 15.85
CA ALA A 122 2.24 5.32 17.01
C ALA A 122 0.91 6.01 16.64
N PHE A 123 0.97 7.06 15.82
CA PHE A 123 -0.21 7.83 15.37
C PHE A 123 -1.18 6.99 14.53
N VAL A 124 -0.69 6.22 13.56
CA VAL A 124 -1.50 5.36 12.69
C VAL A 124 -2.13 4.23 13.51
N ASN A 125 -1.35 3.52 14.34
CA ASN A 125 -1.87 2.46 15.19
C ASN A 125 -2.92 2.99 16.19
N MET A 126 -2.68 4.15 16.78
CA MET A 126 -3.66 4.79 17.68
C MET A 126 -4.96 5.11 16.95
N GLN A 127 -4.90 5.65 15.74
CA GLN A 127 -6.10 5.91 14.93
C GLN A 127 -6.83 4.62 14.54
N LEU A 128 -6.11 3.55 14.19
CA LEU A 128 -6.73 2.25 13.90
C LEU A 128 -7.46 1.69 15.12
N MET A 129 -6.84 1.76 16.31
CA MET A 129 -7.48 1.33 17.56
C MET A 129 -8.70 2.19 17.92
N GLN A 130 -8.59 3.52 17.77
CA GLN A 130 -9.71 4.44 18.00
C GLN A 130 -10.85 4.21 17.01
N LYS A 131 -10.53 3.98 15.74
CA LYS A 131 -11.53 3.66 14.72
C LYS A 131 -12.17 2.31 14.99
N SER A 132 -11.40 1.28 15.35
CA SER A 132 -11.93 -0.02 15.75
C SER A 132 -12.92 0.12 16.93
N LYS A 133 -12.58 0.91 17.95
CA LYS A 133 -13.48 1.24 19.07
C LYS A 133 -14.79 1.91 18.62
N SER A 134 -14.76 2.72 17.55
CA SER A 134 -15.96 3.38 17.01
C SER A 134 -16.91 2.44 16.26
N ILE A 135 -16.47 1.22 15.91
CA ILE A 135 -17.27 0.24 15.17
C ILE A 135 -17.96 -0.70 16.17
N ASN A 136 -19.30 -0.64 16.24
CA ASN A 136 -20.08 -1.42 17.22
C ASN A 136 -20.56 -2.79 16.72
N GLY A 137 -20.71 -2.97 15.41
CA GLY A 137 -21.30 -4.17 14.82
C GLY A 137 -20.25 -5.27 14.60
N LEU A 138 -20.53 -6.48 15.07
CA LEU A 138 -19.63 -7.63 14.88
C LEU A 138 -19.68 -8.15 13.44
N ASN A 139 -20.75 -7.82 12.70
CA ASN A 139 -20.99 -8.23 11.31
C ASN A 139 -19.82 -7.88 10.39
N LEU A 140 -19.16 -6.74 10.63
CA LEU A 140 -18.01 -6.31 9.84
C LEU A 140 -16.78 -7.14 10.20
N PHE A 141 -16.52 -7.39 11.48
CA PHE A 141 -15.37 -8.18 11.92
C PHE A 141 -15.48 -9.67 11.59
N GLU A 142 -16.70 -10.21 11.49
CA GLU A 142 -16.94 -11.59 11.02
C GLU A 142 -16.97 -11.71 9.48
N ASN A 143 -16.94 -10.59 8.74
CA ASN A 143 -16.81 -10.62 7.28
C ASN A 143 -15.35 -10.90 6.90
N ALA A 144 -15.10 -11.97 6.13
CA ALA A 144 -13.76 -12.39 5.74
C ALA A 144 -12.98 -11.29 5.00
N ASP A 145 -13.60 -10.61 4.03
CA ASP A 145 -12.91 -9.56 3.26
C ASP A 145 -12.55 -8.35 4.13
N PHE A 146 -13.43 -7.97 5.07
CA PHE A 146 -13.15 -6.88 5.99
C PHE A 146 -12.05 -7.24 6.97
N TYR A 147 -12.11 -8.43 7.55
CA TYR A 147 -11.11 -8.94 8.48
C TYR A 147 -9.73 -9.03 7.81
N ASP A 148 -9.65 -9.61 6.62
CA ASP A 148 -8.41 -9.72 5.84
C ASP A 148 -7.80 -8.34 5.54
N ASN A 149 -8.65 -7.37 5.15
CA ASN A 149 -8.19 -6.01 4.90
C ASN A 149 -7.72 -5.31 6.19
N LEU A 150 -8.42 -5.48 7.31
CA LEU A 150 -8.01 -4.92 8.60
C LEU A 150 -6.70 -5.55 9.09
N GLN A 151 -6.55 -6.88 8.96
CA GLN A 151 -5.32 -7.57 9.32
C GLN A 151 -4.14 -7.07 8.49
N LEU A 152 -4.32 -6.88 7.18
CA LEU A 152 -3.32 -6.28 6.30
C LEU A 152 -2.98 -4.85 6.71
N VAL A 153 -4.00 -4.01 6.95
CA VAL A 153 -3.81 -2.62 7.36
C VAL A 153 -3.04 -2.56 8.69
N SER A 154 -3.38 -3.42 9.64
CA SER A 154 -2.74 -3.48 10.95
C SER A 154 -1.33 -4.06 10.92
N SER A 155 -1.08 -5.12 10.15
CA SER A 155 0.24 -5.77 10.10
C SER A 155 1.27 -4.92 9.36
N GLU A 156 0.83 -4.16 8.35
CA GLU A 156 1.70 -3.31 7.55
C GLU A 156 1.79 -1.85 8.06
N ALA A 157 1.02 -1.48 9.10
CA ALA A 157 1.03 -0.14 9.70
C ALA A 157 2.39 0.31 10.25
N SER A 158 3.24 -0.65 10.63
CA SER A 158 4.56 -0.36 11.20
C SER A 158 5.60 0.09 10.17
N TRP A 159 5.37 -0.10 8.87
CA TRP A 159 6.41 0.18 7.86
C TRP A 159 5.90 0.80 6.56
N ARG A 160 4.68 0.51 6.11
CA ARG A 160 4.13 1.12 4.89
C ARG A 160 4.01 2.64 4.98
N PRO A 161 3.47 3.24 6.07
CA PRO A 161 3.39 4.68 6.15
C PRO A 161 4.77 5.37 6.07
N VAL A 162 5.81 4.75 6.62
CA VAL A 162 7.21 5.24 6.57
C VAL A 162 7.71 5.34 5.14
N ASN A 163 7.53 4.26 4.39
CA ASN A 163 7.92 4.17 2.99
C ASN A 163 7.33 5.29 2.14
N LEU A 164 6.13 5.77 2.48
CA LEU A 164 5.51 6.88 1.76
C LEU A 164 6.31 8.17 1.88
N ILE A 165 6.87 8.47 3.06
CA ILE A 165 7.76 9.62 3.25
C ILE A 165 9.04 9.40 2.47
N VAL A 166 9.70 8.26 2.71
CA VAL A 166 11.03 7.99 2.18
C VAL A 166 11.00 8.04 0.65
N PHE A 167 10.07 7.32 0.03
CA PHE A 167 9.93 7.28 -1.42
C PHE A 167 9.34 8.58 -1.97
N GLY A 168 8.36 9.19 -1.30
CA GLY A 168 7.78 10.45 -1.75
C GLY A 168 8.76 11.64 -1.74
N ILE A 169 9.52 11.80 -0.65
CA ILE A 169 10.56 12.82 -0.52
C ILE A 169 11.68 12.56 -1.53
N SER A 170 12.10 11.30 -1.65
CA SER A 170 13.11 10.93 -2.66
C SER A 170 12.60 11.31 -4.04
N MET A 171 11.39 10.92 -4.45
CA MET A 171 10.85 11.26 -5.77
C MET A 171 10.87 12.76 -6.07
N LEU A 172 10.53 13.60 -5.09
CA LEU A 172 10.63 15.07 -5.25
C LEU A 172 12.08 15.50 -5.46
N ARG A 173 13.01 14.97 -4.66
CA ARG A 173 14.46 15.22 -4.81
C ARG A 173 14.95 14.77 -6.19
N GLU A 174 14.70 13.52 -6.59
CA GLU A 174 15.15 12.99 -7.88
C GLU A 174 14.55 13.75 -9.07
N LEU A 175 13.29 14.19 -8.98
CA LEU A 175 12.68 15.01 -10.03
C LEU A 175 13.42 16.34 -10.20
N ILE A 176 13.71 17.03 -9.08
CA ILE A 176 14.48 18.29 -9.11
C ILE A 176 15.90 18.03 -9.62
N THR A 177 16.54 16.94 -9.20
CA THR A 177 17.88 16.56 -9.68
C THR A 177 17.87 16.32 -11.19
N VAL A 178 16.92 15.53 -11.73
CA VAL A 178 16.78 15.30 -13.18
C VAL A 178 16.61 16.62 -13.91
N ILE A 179 15.70 17.50 -13.45
CA ILE A 179 15.47 18.80 -14.07
C ILE A 179 16.76 19.64 -14.06
N SER A 180 17.48 19.68 -12.94
CA SER A 180 18.72 20.45 -12.81
C SER A 180 19.85 19.92 -13.72
N MET A 181 19.99 18.60 -13.82
CA MET A 181 21.00 17.96 -14.68
C MET A 181 20.66 18.12 -16.15
N MET A 182 19.39 17.97 -16.51
CA MET A 182 18.92 18.25 -17.87
C MET A 182 19.11 19.72 -18.24
N ALA A 183 18.87 20.65 -17.33
CA ALA A 183 19.12 22.07 -17.57
C ALA A 183 20.60 22.36 -17.81
N LEU A 184 21.52 21.68 -17.11
CA LEU A 184 22.96 21.78 -17.37
C LEU A 184 23.34 21.18 -18.74
N LEU A 185 22.81 20.02 -19.08
CA LEU A 185 23.15 19.32 -20.32
C LEU A 185 22.54 20.01 -21.56
N ALA A 186 21.34 20.59 -21.42
CA ALA A 186 20.66 21.36 -22.46
C ALA A 186 21.41 22.64 -22.87
N ARG A 187 22.29 23.19 -22.00
CA ARG A 187 23.16 24.33 -22.35
C ARG A 187 24.17 24.01 -23.45
N TYR A 188 24.58 22.74 -23.56
CA TYR A 188 25.49 22.30 -24.62
C TYR A 188 24.70 21.88 -25.86
N ASN A 189 23.69 21.02 -25.67
CA ASN A 189 22.82 20.60 -26.75
C ASN A 189 21.47 20.10 -26.21
N PHE A 190 20.42 20.89 -26.49
CA PHE A 190 19.04 20.58 -26.09
C PHE A 190 18.55 19.23 -26.64
N TRP A 191 18.89 18.90 -27.89
CA TRP A 191 18.43 17.65 -28.52
C TRP A 191 19.09 16.43 -27.91
N ILE A 192 20.37 16.49 -27.56
CA ILE A 192 21.06 15.40 -26.88
C ILE A 192 20.41 15.12 -25.52
N ALA A 193 20.03 16.16 -24.77
CA ALA A 193 19.33 16.00 -23.50
C ALA A 193 18.01 15.24 -23.64
N ILE A 194 17.21 15.60 -24.65
CA ILE A 194 15.92 14.95 -24.91
C ILE A 194 16.11 13.51 -25.37
N ILE A 195 17.01 13.27 -26.33
CA ILE A 195 17.23 11.93 -26.90
C ILE A 195 17.68 10.94 -25.83
N LEU A 196 18.57 11.37 -24.94
CA LEU A 196 19.04 10.53 -23.83
C LEU A 196 17.92 10.26 -22.83
N LEU A 197 17.12 11.27 -22.46
CA LEU A 197 15.98 11.07 -21.58
C LEU A 197 14.98 10.07 -22.17
N LEU A 198 14.68 10.20 -23.47
CA LEU A 198 13.78 9.30 -24.19
C LEU A 198 14.34 7.87 -24.32
N ALA A 199 15.66 7.68 -24.27
CA ALA A 199 16.27 6.36 -24.26
C ALA A 199 16.23 5.69 -22.88
N ILE A 200 16.41 6.47 -21.82
CA ILE A 200 16.48 5.97 -20.44
C ILE A 200 15.07 5.61 -19.90
N ILE A 201 14.04 6.41 -20.22
CA ILE A 201 12.68 6.18 -19.70
C ILE A 201 12.13 4.78 -20.07
N PRO A 202 12.12 4.33 -21.34
CA PRO A 202 11.62 3.01 -21.71
C PRO A 202 12.37 1.87 -21.02
N GLN A 203 13.70 1.99 -20.92
CA GLN A 203 14.54 1.01 -20.22
C GLN A 203 14.07 0.83 -18.78
N SER A 204 13.92 1.94 -18.07
CA SER A 204 13.50 1.95 -16.67
C SER A 204 12.04 1.52 -16.48
N LEU A 205 11.13 1.82 -17.41
CA LEU A 205 9.75 1.33 -17.38
C LEU A 205 9.67 -0.19 -17.51
N VAL A 206 10.56 -0.83 -18.27
CA VAL A 206 10.60 -2.30 -18.37
C VAL A 206 11.04 -2.89 -17.03
N ILE A 207 12.02 -2.27 -16.36
CA ILE A 207 12.47 -2.68 -15.01
C ILE A 207 11.34 -2.54 -13.99
N TYR A 208 10.59 -1.45 -14.05
CA TYR A 208 9.38 -1.25 -13.24
C TYR A 208 8.38 -2.42 -13.40
N HIS A 209 8.09 -2.83 -14.65
CA HIS A 209 7.17 -3.94 -14.90
C HIS A 209 7.72 -5.28 -14.39
N ILE A 210 9.04 -5.52 -14.46
CA ILE A 210 9.67 -6.71 -13.89
C ILE A 210 9.43 -6.78 -12.38
N GLN A 211 9.61 -5.64 -11.68
CA GLN A 211 9.41 -5.57 -10.23
C GLN A 211 7.94 -5.77 -9.86
N GLN A 212 7.02 -5.11 -10.57
CA GLN A 212 5.58 -5.19 -10.28
C GLN A 212 5.02 -6.59 -10.57
N ASP A 213 5.31 -7.20 -11.74
CA ASP A 213 4.81 -8.56 -12.07
C ASP A 213 5.36 -9.62 -11.09
N SER A 214 6.60 -9.42 -10.65
CA SER A 214 7.24 -10.26 -9.64
C SER A 214 6.51 -10.19 -8.30
N PHE A 215 6.18 -8.98 -7.86
CA PHE A 215 5.49 -8.75 -6.59
C PHE A 215 4.03 -9.21 -6.65
N GLU A 216 3.32 -8.88 -7.75
CA GLU A 216 1.94 -9.32 -7.98
C GLU A 216 1.82 -10.85 -8.00
N THR A 217 2.77 -11.56 -8.64
CA THR A 217 2.67 -13.01 -8.75
C THR A 217 3.16 -13.77 -7.51
N MET A 218 4.23 -13.30 -6.85
CA MET A 218 4.83 -14.01 -5.70
C MET A 218 4.30 -13.58 -4.34
N VAL A 219 3.82 -12.34 -4.18
CA VAL A 219 3.47 -11.78 -2.87
C VAL A 219 1.97 -11.51 -2.74
N THR A 220 1.21 -11.38 -3.84
CA THR A 220 -0.22 -11.05 -3.76
C THR A 220 -1.16 -12.00 -4.50
N ARG A 221 -2.10 -12.58 -3.74
CA ARG A 221 -3.48 -12.93 -4.16
C ARG A 221 -3.70 -13.91 -5.31
N SER A 222 -2.68 -14.41 -5.99
CA SER A 222 -2.88 -15.50 -6.95
C SER A 222 -3.36 -16.75 -6.18
N PRO A 223 -4.27 -17.56 -6.76
CA PRO A 223 -4.67 -18.83 -6.16
C PRO A 223 -3.48 -19.72 -5.80
N ASP A 224 -2.39 -19.64 -6.57
CA ASP A 224 -1.16 -20.41 -6.36
C ASP A 224 -0.33 -19.85 -5.18
N ALA A 225 -0.21 -18.54 -5.03
CA ALA A 225 0.45 -17.91 -3.88
C ALA A 225 -0.26 -18.24 -2.56
N ARG A 226 -1.61 -18.24 -2.56
CA ARG A 226 -2.41 -18.66 -1.39
C ARG A 226 -2.19 -20.13 -1.03
N LYS A 227 -2.06 -21.02 -2.01
CA LYS A 227 -1.74 -22.43 -1.76
C LYS A 227 -0.35 -22.61 -1.15
N ILE A 228 0.65 -21.92 -1.68
CA ILE A 228 2.02 -21.90 -1.15
C ILE A 228 2.02 -21.46 0.32
N GLN A 229 1.33 -20.36 0.61
CA GLN A 229 1.19 -19.86 1.98
C GLN A 229 0.48 -20.88 2.88
N TYR A 230 -0.67 -21.42 2.46
CA TYR A 230 -1.41 -22.42 3.21
C TYR A 230 -0.58 -23.68 3.52
N TYR A 231 0.10 -24.25 2.53
CA TYR A 231 0.94 -25.44 2.74
C TYR A 231 2.10 -25.17 3.69
N SER A 232 2.67 -23.96 3.67
CA SER A 232 3.71 -23.56 4.62
C SER A 232 3.14 -23.35 6.02
N GLU A 233 2.01 -22.65 6.15
CA GLU A 233 1.37 -22.34 7.44
C GLU A 233 0.88 -23.59 8.15
N ALA A 234 0.35 -24.58 7.43
CA ALA A 234 -0.07 -25.86 7.98
C ALA A 234 1.10 -26.59 8.70
N LEU A 235 2.34 -26.40 8.25
CA LEU A 235 3.52 -27.01 8.85
C LEU A 235 4.18 -26.14 9.95
N LEU A 236 4.06 -24.81 9.85
CA LEU A 236 4.80 -23.86 10.68
C LEU A 236 3.97 -23.25 11.82
N THR A 237 2.64 -23.32 11.75
CA THR A 237 1.76 -22.77 12.79
C THR A 237 1.29 -23.85 13.75
N ASN A 238 1.02 -23.48 15.01
CA ASN A 238 0.50 -24.41 16.01
C ASN A 238 -0.94 -24.88 15.71
N LYS A 239 -1.63 -24.25 14.75
CA LYS A 239 -3.04 -24.50 14.45
C LYS A 239 -3.28 -25.93 13.97
N ASP A 240 -2.45 -26.41 13.05
CA ASP A 240 -2.57 -27.73 12.40
C ASP A 240 -1.40 -28.67 12.80
N ALA A 241 -0.52 -28.22 13.69
CA ALA A 241 0.72 -28.90 14.06
C ALA A 241 0.49 -30.29 14.67
N LYS A 242 -0.65 -30.51 15.33
CA LYS A 242 -1.01 -31.75 16.00
C LYS A 242 -1.46 -32.79 14.98
N GLU A 243 -2.38 -32.41 14.09
CA GLU A 243 -2.91 -33.26 13.03
C GLU A 243 -1.79 -33.68 12.07
N VAL A 244 -0.97 -32.73 11.61
CA VAL A 244 0.13 -33.02 10.66
C VAL A 244 1.10 -34.06 11.23
N ARG A 245 1.46 -33.96 12.52
CA ARG A 245 2.35 -34.92 13.19
C ARG A 245 1.67 -36.26 13.43
N LEU A 246 0.42 -36.23 13.90
CA LEU A 246 -0.36 -37.45 14.17
C LEU A 246 -0.54 -38.30 12.91
N PHE A 247 -0.80 -37.67 11.77
CA PHE A 247 -1.04 -38.34 10.50
C PHE A 247 0.21 -38.48 9.61
N GLY A 248 1.39 -38.02 10.04
CA GLY A 248 2.63 -38.12 9.27
C GLY A 248 2.60 -37.37 7.92
N MET A 249 1.89 -36.24 7.82
CA MET A 249 1.58 -35.57 6.55
C MET A 249 2.66 -34.59 6.04
N PHE A 250 3.84 -34.51 6.67
CA PHE A 250 4.88 -33.55 6.30
C PHE A 250 5.27 -33.62 4.82
N ASP A 251 5.54 -34.82 4.31
CA ASP A 251 5.96 -35.01 2.92
C ASP A 251 4.87 -34.62 1.92
N PHE A 252 3.60 -34.85 2.25
CA PHE A 252 2.47 -34.44 1.43
C PHE A 252 2.45 -32.93 1.22
N PHE A 253 2.53 -32.16 2.31
CA PHE A 253 2.54 -30.69 2.26
C PHE A 253 3.78 -30.14 1.56
N ILE A 254 4.97 -30.69 1.82
CA ILE A 254 6.21 -30.27 1.18
C ILE A 254 6.16 -30.53 -0.34
N ASN A 255 5.64 -31.68 -0.77
CA ASN A 255 5.54 -32.01 -2.19
C ASN A 255 4.47 -31.18 -2.90
N ALA A 256 3.33 -30.93 -2.24
CA ALA A 256 2.30 -30.02 -2.74
C ALA A 256 2.85 -28.59 -2.93
N TYR A 257 3.60 -28.08 -1.93
CA TYR A 257 4.31 -26.81 -2.02
C TYR A 257 5.27 -26.77 -3.22
N LYS A 258 6.15 -27.78 -3.34
CA LYS A 258 7.14 -27.87 -4.43
C LYS A 258 6.47 -27.88 -5.81
N SER A 259 5.35 -28.58 -5.97
CA SER A 259 4.62 -28.67 -7.24
C SER A 259 4.07 -27.31 -7.67
N VAL A 260 3.37 -26.61 -6.77
CA VAL A 260 2.82 -25.28 -7.05
C VAL A 260 3.94 -24.27 -7.31
N TYR A 261 5.00 -24.30 -6.48
CA TYR A 261 6.15 -23.44 -6.64
C TYR A 261 6.84 -23.62 -7.99
N LYS A 262 7.09 -24.87 -8.44
CA LYS A 262 7.71 -25.13 -9.75
C LYS A 262 6.87 -24.59 -10.90
N GLY A 263 5.55 -24.79 -10.86
CA GLY A 263 4.64 -24.27 -11.88
C GLY A 263 4.65 -22.74 -11.96
N MET A 264 4.58 -22.08 -10.81
CA MET A 264 4.64 -20.63 -10.70
C MET A 264 6.00 -20.09 -11.17
N HIS A 265 7.10 -20.70 -10.71
CA HIS A 265 8.46 -20.31 -11.07
C HIS A 265 8.72 -20.45 -12.58
N ALA A 266 8.22 -21.51 -13.23
CA ALA A 266 8.37 -21.69 -14.67
C ALA A 266 7.63 -20.61 -15.49
N LYS A 267 6.41 -20.21 -15.06
CA LYS A 267 5.67 -19.11 -15.68
C LYS A 267 6.42 -17.79 -15.52
N MET A 268 6.87 -17.49 -14.29
CA MET A 268 7.59 -16.26 -13.98
C MET A 268 8.95 -16.18 -14.67
N LYS A 269 9.66 -17.30 -14.82
CA LYS A 269 10.93 -17.35 -15.55
C LYS A 269 10.75 -16.90 -17.01
N LYS A 270 9.69 -17.34 -17.71
CA LYS A 270 9.43 -16.92 -19.09
C LYS A 270 9.20 -15.41 -19.20
N VAL A 271 8.39 -14.85 -18.29
CA VAL A 271 8.10 -13.40 -18.24
C VAL A 271 9.37 -12.60 -17.93
N ARG A 272 10.10 -12.98 -16.88
CA ARG A 272 11.36 -12.32 -16.47
C ARG A 272 12.42 -12.37 -17.57
N MET A 273 12.60 -13.51 -18.24
CA MET A 273 13.56 -13.64 -19.35
C MET A 273 13.18 -12.74 -20.52
N LYS A 274 11.90 -12.70 -20.90
CA LYS A 274 11.42 -11.80 -21.96
C LYS A 274 11.69 -10.33 -21.61
N GLN A 275 11.32 -9.92 -20.39
CA GLN A 275 11.53 -8.55 -19.93
C GLN A 275 13.03 -8.21 -19.81
N MET A 276 13.88 -9.13 -19.35
CA MET A 276 15.33 -8.95 -19.31
C MET A 276 15.91 -8.66 -20.71
N TRP A 277 15.53 -9.44 -21.73
CA TRP A 277 15.98 -9.21 -23.10
C TRP A 277 15.50 -7.87 -23.66
N ILE A 278 14.26 -7.46 -23.34
CA ILE A 278 13.75 -6.12 -23.70
C ILE A 278 14.56 -5.03 -23.00
N SER A 279 14.84 -5.17 -21.69
CA SER A 279 15.68 -4.22 -20.94
C SER A 279 17.09 -4.12 -21.51
N LEU A 280 17.70 -5.25 -21.91
CA LEU A 280 19.02 -5.28 -22.53
C LEU A 280 19.03 -4.58 -23.90
N ALA A 281 17.96 -4.73 -24.69
CA ALA A 281 17.83 -4.03 -25.96
C ALA A 281 17.77 -2.50 -25.78
N PHE A 282 16.97 -2.02 -24.82
CA PHE A 282 16.92 -0.59 -24.50
C PHE A 282 18.23 -0.07 -23.88
N LEU A 283 18.89 -0.87 -23.04
CA LEU A 283 20.22 -0.55 -22.52
C LEU A 283 21.23 -0.37 -23.66
N ALA A 284 21.24 -1.28 -24.65
CA ALA A 284 22.11 -1.16 -25.81
C ALA A 284 21.87 0.14 -26.59
N ILE A 285 20.59 0.52 -26.80
CA ILE A 285 20.22 1.80 -27.43
C ILE A 285 20.75 2.99 -26.61
N SER A 286 20.52 2.98 -25.29
CA SER A 286 20.98 4.04 -24.38
C SER A 286 22.51 4.19 -24.38
N VAL A 287 23.24 3.07 -24.41
CA VAL A 287 24.71 3.04 -24.50
C VAL A 287 25.20 3.58 -25.85
N ILE A 288 24.59 3.16 -26.96
CA ILE A 288 24.95 3.65 -28.30
C ILE A 288 24.74 5.17 -28.38
N LEU A 289 23.61 5.67 -27.88
CA LEU A 289 23.33 7.11 -27.85
C LEU A 289 24.29 7.87 -26.95
N SER A 290 24.65 7.29 -25.80
CA SER A 290 25.65 7.86 -24.89
C SER A 290 27.02 7.97 -25.58
N ILE A 291 27.48 6.92 -26.26
CA ILE A 291 28.73 6.93 -27.03
C ILE A 291 28.69 7.97 -28.15
N ALA A 292 27.60 8.01 -28.93
CA ALA A 292 27.43 8.99 -30.00
C ALA A 292 27.48 10.43 -29.46
N SER A 293 26.85 10.67 -28.30
CA SER A 293 26.84 11.97 -27.64
C SER A 293 28.23 12.38 -27.13
N LEU A 294 29.03 11.42 -26.64
CA LEU A 294 30.42 11.65 -26.23
C LEU A 294 31.33 11.95 -27.42
N ILE A 295 31.19 11.20 -28.53
CA ILE A 295 31.93 11.48 -29.76
C ILE A 295 31.60 12.90 -30.25
N TRP A 296 30.32 13.27 -30.28
CA TRP A 296 29.90 14.63 -30.62
C TRP A 296 30.56 15.67 -29.70
N MET A 297 30.54 15.47 -28.39
CA MET A 297 31.15 16.40 -27.43
C MET A 297 32.66 16.56 -27.67
N VAL A 298 33.38 15.47 -27.94
CA VAL A 298 34.82 15.51 -28.27
C VAL A 298 35.06 16.32 -29.56
N THR A 299 34.20 16.18 -30.58
CA THR A 299 34.35 16.99 -31.81
C THR A 299 34.13 18.49 -31.56
N VAL A 300 33.21 18.86 -30.69
CA VAL A 300 32.94 20.26 -30.31
C VAL A 300 34.12 20.86 -29.54
N ILE A 301 34.72 20.11 -28.63
CA ILE A 301 35.92 20.53 -27.89
C ILE A 301 37.11 20.70 -28.84
N ARG A 302 37.32 19.76 -29.79
CA ARG A 302 38.39 19.87 -30.80
C ARG A 302 38.24 21.11 -31.69
N ARG A 303 37.02 21.59 -31.91
CA ARG A 303 36.73 22.82 -32.64
C ARG A 303 36.93 24.10 -31.81
N GLY A 304 37.32 23.97 -30.54
CA GLY A 304 37.53 25.11 -29.63
C GLY A 304 36.24 25.79 -29.17
N GLN A 305 35.08 25.17 -29.38
CA GLN A 305 33.78 25.78 -29.03
C GLN A 305 33.42 25.63 -27.54
N VAL A 306 34.03 24.65 -26.86
CA VAL A 306 33.79 24.33 -25.45
C VAL A 306 35.13 24.01 -24.78
N SER A 307 35.30 24.45 -23.52
CA SER A 307 36.49 24.17 -22.73
C SER A 307 36.60 22.68 -22.36
N ALA A 308 37.80 22.26 -21.94
CA ALA A 308 38.01 20.91 -21.41
C ALA A 308 37.18 20.65 -20.13
N GLY A 309 36.89 21.66 -19.31
CA GLY A 309 35.92 21.56 -18.21
C GLY A 309 34.52 21.19 -18.69
N GLY A 310 34.11 21.64 -19.88
CA GLY A 310 32.81 21.27 -20.46
C GLY A 310 32.65 19.76 -20.65
N PHE A 311 33.74 19.02 -20.93
CA PHE A 311 33.72 17.55 -21.00
C PHE A 311 33.31 16.94 -19.65
N LEU A 312 33.86 17.47 -18.54
CA LEU A 312 33.56 17.00 -17.19
C LEU A 312 32.07 17.20 -16.87
N ILE A 313 31.51 18.39 -17.13
CA ILE A 313 30.06 18.60 -16.94
C ILE A 313 29.27 17.62 -17.77
N PHE A 314 29.62 17.45 -19.05
CA PHE A 314 28.86 16.58 -19.96
C PHE A 314 28.82 15.13 -19.45
N VAL A 315 29.97 14.55 -19.11
CA VAL A 315 30.05 13.17 -18.60
C VAL A 315 29.34 13.03 -17.25
N SER A 316 29.58 13.95 -16.30
CA SER A 316 28.99 13.88 -14.96
C SER A 316 27.48 14.09 -14.96
N THR A 317 26.97 15.01 -15.80
CA THR A 317 25.52 15.24 -15.90
C THR A 317 24.82 14.10 -16.63
N LEU A 318 25.47 13.46 -17.62
CA LEU A 318 24.96 12.25 -18.28
C LEU A 318 24.75 11.10 -17.29
N THR A 319 25.77 10.80 -16.49
CA THR A 319 25.70 9.71 -15.49
C THR A 319 24.73 10.05 -14.36
N ALA A 320 24.79 11.27 -13.81
CA ALA A 320 23.87 11.71 -12.75
C ALA A 320 22.41 11.73 -13.20
N THR A 321 22.12 12.15 -14.44
CA THR A 321 20.77 12.10 -15.01
C THR A 321 20.28 10.66 -15.08
N SER A 322 21.10 9.74 -15.60
CA SER A 322 20.74 8.33 -15.72
C SER A 322 20.43 7.69 -14.36
N SER A 323 21.29 7.92 -13.36
CA SER A 323 21.07 7.45 -11.99
C SER A 323 19.82 8.07 -11.35
N SER A 324 19.57 9.37 -11.58
CA SER A 324 18.40 10.06 -11.00
C SER A 324 17.08 9.61 -11.65
N VAL A 325 17.07 9.36 -12.96
CA VAL A 325 15.90 8.81 -13.67
C VAL A 325 15.60 7.38 -13.21
N TYR A 326 16.64 6.55 -13.05
CA TYR A 326 16.48 5.20 -12.51
C TYR A 326 15.89 5.23 -11.09
N ALA A 327 16.48 6.03 -10.20
CA ALA A 327 16.02 6.17 -8.81
C ALA A 327 14.60 6.75 -8.73
N PHE A 328 14.24 7.71 -9.58
CA PHE A 328 12.88 8.24 -9.66
C PHE A 328 11.86 7.15 -10.01
N ILE A 329 12.16 6.31 -11.00
CA ILE A 329 11.26 5.25 -11.46
C ILE A 329 11.14 4.13 -10.41
N GLU A 330 12.26 3.75 -9.78
CA GLU A 330 12.26 2.79 -8.67
C GLU A 330 11.44 3.29 -7.48
N ASN A 331 11.69 4.52 -7.02
CA ASN A 331 10.93 5.12 -5.91
C ASN A 331 9.45 5.30 -6.26
N SER A 332 9.10 5.56 -7.53
CA SER A 332 7.71 5.61 -8.00
C SER A 332 6.99 4.27 -7.87
N SER A 333 7.70 3.16 -8.18
CA SER A 333 7.20 1.80 -8.01
C SER A 333 6.89 1.48 -6.56
N LEU A 334 7.88 1.73 -5.69
CA LEU A 334 7.75 1.46 -4.27
C LEU A 334 6.68 2.36 -3.60
N LEU A 335 6.51 3.59 -4.10
CA LEU A 335 5.47 4.50 -3.65
C LEU A 335 4.08 4.03 -4.11
N TYR A 336 3.93 3.47 -5.31
CA TYR A 336 2.65 2.92 -5.79
C TYR A 336 2.13 1.81 -4.87
N ASP A 337 2.98 0.85 -4.52
CA ASP A 337 2.61 -0.23 -3.59
C ASP A 337 2.20 0.31 -2.22
N THR A 338 2.89 1.34 -1.76
CA THR A 338 2.60 1.99 -0.48
C THR A 338 1.27 2.74 -0.52
N LEU A 339 0.94 3.37 -1.64
CA LEU A 339 -0.34 4.05 -1.82
C LEU A 339 -1.51 3.06 -1.88
N LEU A 340 -1.34 1.87 -2.44
CA LEU A 340 -2.38 0.82 -2.38
C LEU A 340 -2.72 0.42 -0.94
N TYR A 341 -1.72 0.35 -0.06
CA TYR A 341 -1.94 0.18 1.38
C TYR A 341 -2.71 1.38 1.97
N MET A 342 -2.27 2.62 1.66
CA MET A 342 -2.91 3.82 2.20
C MET A 342 -4.37 3.95 1.78
N GLN A 343 -4.73 3.48 0.59
CA GLN A 343 -6.12 3.43 0.15
C GLN A 343 -6.95 2.56 1.10
N LYS A 344 -6.49 1.35 1.41
CA LYS A 344 -7.16 0.45 2.36
C LYS A 344 -7.26 1.05 3.76
N TYR A 345 -6.20 1.72 4.21
CA TYR A 345 -6.21 2.45 5.47
C TYR A 345 -7.33 3.50 5.48
N PHE A 346 -7.42 4.34 4.44
CA PHE A 346 -8.46 5.35 4.35
C PHE A 346 -9.87 4.74 4.20
N ASP A 347 -10.02 3.66 3.45
CA ASP A 347 -11.28 2.92 3.32
C ASP A 347 -11.75 2.42 4.69
N PHE A 348 -10.85 1.87 5.51
CA PHE A 348 -11.14 1.48 6.89
C PHE A 348 -11.52 2.68 7.77
N MET A 349 -10.82 3.80 7.65
CA MET A 349 -11.14 5.03 8.39
C MET A 349 -12.50 5.63 8.02
N HIS A 350 -13.00 5.35 6.81
CA HIS A 350 -14.31 5.78 6.31
C HIS A 350 -15.46 4.83 6.65
N VAL A 351 -15.18 3.68 7.26
CA VAL A 351 -16.22 2.78 7.77
C VAL A 351 -17.12 3.55 8.73
N LYS A 352 -18.44 3.43 8.54
CA LYS A 352 -19.43 4.16 9.34
C LYS A 352 -19.32 3.84 10.83
N GLU A 353 -19.60 4.83 11.66
CA GLU A 353 -19.41 4.75 13.10
C GLU A 353 -20.67 4.24 13.81
N ALA A 354 -20.48 3.73 15.02
CA ALA A 354 -21.52 3.36 15.95
C ALA A 354 -22.60 4.42 16.16
N SER A 355 -22.20 5.70 16.20
CA SER A 355 -23.10 6.84 16.36
C SER A 355 -24.11 6.93 15.23
N ASP A 356 -23.75 6.46 14.04
CA ASP A 356 -24.60 6.53 12.85
C ASP A 356 -25.80 5.57 12.95
N TYR A 357 -25.68 4.53 13.79
CA TYR A 357 -26.69 3.48 13.99
C TYR A 357 -27.21 3.39 15.43
N SER A 358 -26.75 4.29 16.31
CA SER A 358 -27.25 4.37 17.69
C SER A 358 -28.52 5.20 17.71
N GLY A 359 -29.58 4.65 18.30
CA GLY A 359 -30.72 5.45 18.68
C GLY A 359 -30.39 6.47 19.77
N LYS A 360 -31.31 7.41 19.99
CA LYS A 360 -31.14 8.52 20.94
C LYS A 360 -31.88 8.31 22.26
N LEU A 361 -32.76 7.31 22.35
CA LEU A 361 -33.56 7.09 23.55
C LEU A 361 -32.69 6.54 24.69
N PRO A 362 -32.89 7.00 25.94
CA PRO A 362 -32.20 6.44 27.09
C PRO A 362 -32.64 5.00 27.34
N PHE A 363 -31.84 4.26 28.09
CA PHE A 363 -32.26 2.95 28.60
C PHE A 363 -33.35 3.14 29.67
N PRO A 364 -34.46 2.39 29.66
CA PRO A 364 -35.52 2.52 30.65
C PRO A 364 -35.04 2.16 32.07
N ASP A 365 -35.62 2.77 33.09
CA ASP A 365 -35.19 2.55 34.48
C ASP A 365 -35.44 1.11 34.95
N GLU A 366 -36.51 0.49 34.49
CA GLU A 366 -36.90 -0.89 34.80
C GLU A 366 -37.11 -1.70 33.52
N VAL A 367 -36.78 -3.00 33.55
CA VAL A 367 -37.03 -3.93 32.44
C VAL A 367 -38.26 -4.78 32.78
N GLN A 368 -39.37 -4.50 32.11
CA GLN A 368 -40.65 -5.20 32.29
C GLN A 368 -40.81 -6.33 31.28
N THR A 369 -40.40 -6.12 30.03
CA THR A 369 -40.58 -7.13 28.98
C THR A 369 -39.53 -7.00 27.88
N ILE A 370 -39.02 -8.13 27.41
CA ILE A 370 -38.26 -8.26 26.16
C ILE A 370 -39.10 -9.08 25.19
N THR A 371 -39.33 -8.55 24.00
CA THR A 371 -40.25 -9.14 23.03
C THR A 371 -39.55 -9.29 21.68
N TYR A 372 -39.54 -10.51 21.16
CA TYR A 372 -39.16 -10.84 19.78
C TYR A 372 -40.46 -10.93 18.97
N GLU A 373 -40.57 -10.17 17.88
CA GLU A 373 -41.73 -10.17 16.98
C GLU A 373 -41.29 -10.50 15.56
N GLY A 374 -41.59 -11.71 15.09
CA GLY A 374 -41.33 -12.18 13.74
C GLY A 374 -39.86 -12.11 13.31
N VAL A 375 -38.95 -12.36 14.25
CA VAL A 375 -37.53 -12.10 14.05
C VAL A 375 -36.92 -13.16 13.12
N SER A 376 -36.40 -12.69 11.99
CA SER A 376 -35.61 -13.50 11.06
C SER A 376 -34.23 -12.90 10.85
N PHE A 377 -33.20 -13.75 10.80
CA PHE A 377 -31.82 -13.32 10.67
C PHE A 377 -30.95 -14.34 9.96
N ARG A 378 -30.12 -13.83 9.05
CA ARG A 378 -29.08 -14.57 8.33
C ARG A 378 -27.74 -13.87 8.49
N TYR A 379 -26.69 -14.65 8.82
CA TYR A 379 -25.34 -14.11 8.85
C TYR A 379 -24.88 -13.66 7.46
N PRO A 380 -24.07 -12.59 7.35
CA PRO A 380 -23.51 -12.16 6.07
C PRO A 380 -22.79 -13.31 5.34
N GLY A 381 -23.03 -13.45 4.04
CA GLY A 381 -22.40 -14.47 3.20
C GLY A 381 -22.98 -15.90 3.35
N GLN A 382 -23.90 -16.13 4.29
CA GLN A 382 -24.57 -17.42 4.45
C GLN A 382 -25.81 -17.53 3.58
N ARG A 383 -26.17 -18.77 3.21
CA ARG A 383 -27.39 -19.07 2.45
C ARG A 383 -28.58 -19.47 3.33
N ILE A 384 -28.32 -19.96 4.53
CA ILE A 384 -29.31 -20.51 5.46
C ILE A 384 -29.59 -19.50 6.56
N ASP A 385 -30.87 -19.27 6.86
CA ASP A 385 -31.31 -18.43 7.98
C ASP A 385 -30.91 -19.08 9.30
N ALA A 386 -30.30 -18.29 10.18
CA ALA A 386 -29.99 -18.74 11.54
C ALA A 386 -31.21 -18.67 12.46
N LEU A 387 -32.16 -17.77 12.15
CA LEU A 387 -33.46 -17.66 12.79
C LEU A 387 -34.51 -17.33 11.71
N LYS A 388 -35.69 -17.95 11.81
CA LYS A 388 -36.79 -17.75 10.89
C LYS A 388 -38.09 -17.57 11.69
N ASP A 389 -38.69 -16.38 11.56
CA ASP A 389 -39.98 -15.99 12.13
C ASP A 389 -40.13 -16.29 13.63
N VAL A 390 -39.13 -15.92 14.43
CA VAL A 390 -39.11 -16.20 15.87
C VAL A 390 -39.88 -15.13 16.64
N SER A 391 -40.90 -15.56 17.39
CA SER A 391 -41.71 -14.69 18.25
C SER A 391 -41.86 -15.26 19.66
N PHE A 392 -41.49 -14.48 20.68
CA PHE A 392 -41.70 -14.81 22.09
C PHE A 392 -41.53 -13.58 22.98
N ASN A 393 -42.06 -13.65 24.20
CA ASN A 393 -41.95 -12.60 25.23
C ASN A 393 -41.23 -13.14 26.46
N VAL A 394 -40.47 -12.28 27.11
CA VAL A 394 -39.77 -12.55 28.37
C VAL A 394 -40.14 -11.46 29.35
N HIS A 395 -40.75 -11.81 30.47
CA HIS A 395 -41.16 -10.87 31.50
C HIS A 395 -40.02 -10.55 32.48
N GLY A 396 -40.08 -9.37 33.09
CA GLY A 396 -39.16 -8.95 34.13
C GLY A 396 -39.15 -9.95 35.29
N GLY A 397 -37.96 -10.41 35.69
CA GLY A 397 -37.79 -11.42 36.74
C GLY A 397 -37.93 -12.87 36.25
N GLU A 398 -38.38 -13.10 35.02
CA GLU A 398 -38.49 -14.44 34.43
C GLU A 398 -37.11 -15.03 34.10
N ARG A 399 -36.94 -16.33 34.27
CA ARG A 399 -35.71 -17.06 33.92
C ARG A 399 -36.03 -18.05 32.81
N ILE A 400 -35.48 -17.81 31.62
CA ILE A 400 -35.70 -18.67 30.45
C ILE A 400 -34.43 -19.46 30.14
N ALA A 401 -34.60 -20.76 29.92
CA ALA A 401 -33.57 -21.63 29.39
C ALA A 401 -33.83 -21.87 27.89
N ILE A 402 -32.83 -21.59 27.04
CA ILE A 402 -32.89 -21.85 25.61
C ILE A 402 -32.16 -23.17 25.31
N VAL A 403 -32.91 -24.20 24.93
CA VAL A 403 -32.38 -25.54 24.62
C VAL A 403 -32.59 -25.89 23.14
N GLY A 404 -31.75 -26.78 22.60
CA GLY A 404 -31.85 -27.25 21.22
C GLY A 404 -30.52 -27.79 20.72
N GLU A 405 -30.50 -28.37 19.53
CA GLU A 405 -29.30 -28.96 18.91
C GLU A 405 -28.22 -27.92 18.55
N ASN A 406 -26.96 -28.34 18.43
CA ASN A 406 -25.89 -27.45 17.98
C ASN A 406 -26.23 -26.86 16.59
N GLY A 407 -26.13 -25.54 16.46
CA GLY A 407 -26.50 -24.83 15.23
C GLY A 407 -27.95 -24.34 15.16
N SER A 408 -28.82 -24.65 16.14
CA SER A 408 -30.25 -24.24 16.13
C SER A 408 -30.53 -22.74 16.30
N GLY A 409 -29.52 -21.87 16.27
CA GLY A 409 -29.70 -20.41 16.39
C GLY A 409 -29.69 -19.82 17.81
N LYS A 410 -29.47 -20.63 18.86
CA LYS A 410 -29.46 -20.16 20.27
C LYS A 410 -28.50 -18.99 20.51
N SER A 411 -27.24 -19.14 20.08
CA SER A 411 -26.24 -18.07 20.21
C SER A 411 -26.60 -16.85 19.38
N THR A 412 -27.32 -17.03 18.27
CA THR A 412 -27.80 -15.94 17.40
C THR A 412 -28.85 -15.10 18.09
N LEU A 413 -29.78 -15.70 18.85
CA LEU A 413 -30.76 -14.96 19.68
C LEU A 413 -30.03 -14.02 20.65
N VAL A 414 -29.05 -14.54 21.39
CA VAL A 414 -28.29 -13.72 22.34
C VAL A 414 -27.49 -12.63 21.61
N LYS A 415 -26.87 -12.93 20.46
CA LYS A 415 -26.14 -11.95 19.65
C LYS A 415 -27.04 -10.81 19.13
N LEU A 416 -28.28 -11.09 18.75
CA LEU A 416 -29.27 -10.07 18.37
C LEU A 416 -29.72 -9.24 19.57
N LEU A 417 -29.97 -9.88 20.72
CA LEU A 417 -30.30 -9.17 21.95
C LEU A 417 -29.21 -8.20 22.36
N MET A 418 -27.94 -8.60 22.27
CA MET A 418 -26.77 -7.75 22.56
C MET A 418 -26.54 -6.64 21.52
N ARG A 419 -27.38 -6.60 20.46
CA ARG A 419 -27.22 -5.74 19.29
C ARG A 419 -25.84 -5.86 18.67
N PHE A 420 -25.25 -7.06 18.65
CA PHE A 420 -24.08 -7.31 17.81
C PHE A 420 -24.47 -7.37 16.33
N TYR A 421 -25.72 -7.79 16.09
CA TYR A 421 -26.43 -7.79 14.81
C TYR A 421 -27.79 -7.12 15.04
N ASP A 422 -28.36 -6.52 14.00
CA ASP A 422 -29.76 -6.12 13.97
C ASP A 422 -30.56 -7.16 13.16
N PRO A 423 -31.84 -7.42 13.52
CA PRO A 423 -32.68 -8.35 12.77
C PRO A 423 -32.93 -7.85 11.34
N GLN A 424 -33.01 -8.78 10.38
CA GLN A 424 -33.29 -8.43 8.98
C GLN A 424 -34.79 -8.28 8.72
N GLN A 425 -35.60 -9.06 9.44
CA GLN A 425 -37.06 -8.95 9.48
C GLN A 425 -37.54 -9.08 10.92
N GLY A 426 -38.71 -8.51 11.20
CA GLY A 426 -39.23 -8.41 12.56
C GLY A 426 -38.53 -7.34 13.37
N LYS A 427 -38.77 -7.33 14.69
CA LYS A 427 -38.15 -6.38 15.62
C LYS A 427 -38.01 -7.00 17.00
N ILE A 428 -37.05 -6.47 17.75
CA ILE A 428 -36.87 -6.78 19.17
C ILE A 428 -37.21 -5.51 19.94
N THR A 429 -38.07 -5.61 20.95
CA THR A 429 -38.48 -4.49 21.80
C THR A 429 -38.15 -4.75 23.26
N LEU A 430 -37.86 -3.67 23.99
CA LEU A 430 -37.67 -3.60 25.43
C LEU A 430 -38.73 -2.65 25.97
N ASN A 431 -39.66 -3.14 26.79
CA ASN A 431 -40.84 -2.39 27.25
C ASN A 431 -41.58 -1.69 26.08
N ASN A 432 -41.84 -2.43 25.00
CA ASN A 432 -42.42 -1.93 23.73
C ASN A 432 -41.56 -0.91 22.95
N MET A 433 -40.37 -0.53 23.43
CA MET A 433 -39.44 0.31 22.68
C MET A 433 -38.50 -0.55 21.83
N VAL A 434 -38.46 -0.31 20.51
CA VAL A 434 -37.54 -1.02 19.62
C VAL A 434 -36.10 -0.78 20.07
N ILE A 435 -35.34 -1.85 20.31
CA ILE A 435 -33.99 -1.75 20.88
C ILE A 435 -33.02 -0.96 20.00
N THR A 436 -33.30 -0.86 18.69
CA THR A 436 -32.53 -0.04 17.74
C THR A 436 -32.65 1.46 17.99
N LYS A 437 -33.78 1.91 18.57
CA LYS A 437 -34.02 3.31 18.94
C LYS A 437 -33.35 3.73 20.26
N LEU A 438 -32.85 2.76 21.04
CA LEU A 438 -32.10 3.01 22.27
C LEU A 438 -30.64 3.38 21.97
N ASN A 439 -30.06 4.19 22.85
CA ASN A 439 -28.63 4.44 22.86
C ASN A 439 -27.86 3.15 23.14
N ILE A 440 -27.04 2.72 22.17
CA ILE A 440 -26.40 1.41 22.20
C ILE A 440 -25.38 1.27 23.34
N SER A 441 -24.68 2.36 23.69
CA SER A 441 -23.71 2.36 24.79
C SER A 441 -24.41 2.21 26.15
N ALA A 442 -25.51 2.93 26.36
CA ALA A 442 -26.32 2.79 27.57
C ALA A 442 -26.93 1.39 27.68
N TYR A 443 -27.46 0.88 26.57
CA TYR A 443 -28.06 -0.45 26.47
C TYR A 443 -27.06 -1.57 26.80
N ARG A 444 -25.89 -1.59 26.15
CA ARG A 444 -24.85 -2.61 26.40
C ARG A 444 -24.26 -2.50 27.81
N LYS A 445 -24.13 -1.30 28.38
CA LYS A 445 -23.63 -1.12 29.76
C LYS A 445 -24.51 -1.85 30.77
N LYS A 446 -25.84 -1.80 30.61
CA LYS A 446 -26.81 -2.50 31.47
C LYS A 446 -26.76 -4.02 31.26
N LEU A 447 -26.64 -4.49 30.02
CA LEU A 447 -26.46 -5.92 29.72
C LEU A 447 -25.17 -6.49 30.33
N VAL A 448 -24.04 -5.76 30.24
CA VAL A 448 -22.76 -6.19 30.83
C VAL A 448 -22.87 -6.28 32.36
N GLN A 449 -23.54 -5.32 33.00
CA GLN A 449 -23.79 -5.37 34.43
C GLN A 449 -24.56 -6.65 34.82
N PHE A 450 -25.56 -7.05 34.02
CA PHE A 450 -26.29 -8.29 34.21
C PHE A 450 -25.41 -9.54 34.04
N PHE A 451 -24.60 -9.63 32.98
CA PHE A 451 -23.68 -10.76 32.76
C PHE A 451 -22.64 -10.89 33.87
N LYS A 452 -22.09 -9.76 34.36
CA LYS A 452 -21.14 -9.76 35.48
C LYS A 452 -21.79 -10.26 36.76
N THR A 453 -23.05 -9.90 37.00
CA THR A 453 -23.84 -10.43 38.13
C THR A 453 -24.04 -11.94 38.01
N ILE A 454 -24.35 -12.48 36.83
CA ILE A 454 -24.45 -13.92 36.60
C ILE A 454 -23.12 -14.62 36.87
N GLN A 455 -22.02 -14.07 36.35
CA GLN A 455 -20.70 -14.69 36.51
C GLN A 455 -20.30 -14.71 38.00
N ASN A 456 -20.52 -13.60 38.72
CA ASN A 456 -20.31 -13.54 40.16
C ASN A 456 -21.22 -14.51 40.94
N PHE A 457 -22.49 -14.67 40.53
CA PHE A 457 -23.43 -15.62 41.13
C PHE A 457 -23.00 -17.07 40.91
N ILE A 458 -22.52 -17.41 39.72
CA ILE A 458 -21.95 -18.73 39.42
C ILE A 458 -20.69 -18.98 40.26
N TYR A 459 -19.79 -18.00 40.37
CA TYR A 459 -18.61 -18.12 41.23
C TYR A 459 -18.98 -18.31 42.71
N GLN A 460 -19.99 -17.58 43.20
CA GLN A 460 -20.49 -17.75 44.57
C GLN A 460 -21.12 -19.12 44.82
N LEU A 461 -21.93 -19.62 43.87
CA LEU A 461 -22.52 -20.96 43.96
C LEU A 461 -21.46 -22.06 43.95
N VAL A 462 -20.43 -21.93 43.11
CA VAL A 462 -19.32 -22.88 43.06
C VAL A 462 -18.50 -22.83 44.36
N SER A 463 -18.33 -21.65 44.98
CA SER A 463 -17.66 -21.52 46.29
C SER A 463 -18.49 -21.97 47.50
N LEU A 464 -19.81 -22.14 47.33
CA LEU A 464 -20.71 -22.66 48.36
C LEU A 464 -20.91 -24.18 48.25
N LEU A 465 -20.58 -24.75 47.09
CA LEU A 465 -20.70 -26.18 46.77
C LEU A 465 -19.35 -26.93 46.80
N GLY A 466 -18.25 -26.24 47.08
CA GLY A 466 -16.94 -26.80 47.40
C GLY A 466 -16.53 -26.33 48.79
#